data_AF-A0A7K4PYI3-F1
#
_entry.id   AF-A0A7K4PYI3-F1
#
_cell.length_a   1.000
_cell.length_b   1.000
_cell.length_c   1.000
_cell.angle_alpha   90.00
_cell.angle_beta   90.00
_cell.angle_gamma   90.00
#
_symmetry.space_group_name_H-M   'P 1'
#
loop_
_entity.id
_entity.type
_entity.pdbx_description
1 polymer ?
#
loop_
_entity_poly.entity_id
_entity_poly.type
_entity_poly.pdbx_seq_one_letter_code
_entity_poly.pdbx_strand_id
1 'polypeptide(L)' 'TLIHLTFLHRTASNNPLGFPSDCDKIPFHPYYTIKDILGLVLILSLLVSLALF' A
#
# COMPACT_ATOMS: atom_id res chain seq x y z
N THR A 1 15.47 -2.67 -1.04
CA THR A 1 14.01 -2.84 -0.83
C THR A 1 13.70 -3.94 0.18
N LEU A 2 14.27 -5.15 0.07
CA LEU A 2 14.00 -6.24 1.03
C LEU A 2 14.37 -5.89 2.48
N ILE A 3 15.56 -5.35 2.74
CA ILE A 3 15.98 -4.92 4.10
C ILE A 3 15.02 -3.84 4.64
N HIS A 4 14.67 -2.85 3.82
CA HIS A 4 13.70 -1.81 4.19
C HIS A 4 12.34 -2.40 4.58
N LEU A 5 11.81 -3.33 3.78
CA LEU A 5 10.55 -4.02 4.08
C LEU A 5 10.66 -4.89 5.34
N THR A 6 11.81 -5.52 5.60
CA THR A 6 11.99 -6.30 6.84
C THR A 6 11.93 -5.41 8.09
N PHE A 7 12.50 -4.21 8.06
CA PHE A 7 12.38 -3.26 9.17
C PHE A 7 10.96 -2.75 9.33
N LEU A 8 10.29 -2.37 8.23
CA LEU A 8 8.90 -1.93 8.26
C LEU A 8 7.96 -3.04 8.75
N HIS A 9 8.22 -4.30 8.41
CA HIS A 9 7.44 -5.43 8.91
C HIS A 9 7.60 -5.62 10.43
N ARG A 10 8.79 -5.35 10.98
CA ARG A 10 9.02 -5.42 12.43
C ARG A 10 8.28 -4.33 13.20
N THR A 11 8.22 -3.11 12.67
CA THR A 11 7.55 -1.97 13.33
C THR A 11 6.09 -1.79 12.92
N ALA A 12 5.63 -2.51 11.89
CA ALA A 12 4.38 -2.27 11.16
C ALA A 12 4.30 -0.86 10.54
N SER A 13 3.22 -0.62 9.76
CA SER A 13 2.94 0.68 9.14
C SER A 13 2.33 1.65 10.15
N ASN A 14 2.70 2.92 10.05
CA ASN A 14 2.01 4.00 10.76
C ASN A 14 0.64 4.31 10.11
N ASN A 15 -0.21 5.05 10.81
CA ASN A 15 -1.51 5.52 10.30
C ASN A 15 -1.56 7.07 10.27
N PRO A 16 -2.55 7.66 9.57
CA PRO A 16 -2.65 9.11 9.39
C PRO A 16 -2.73 9.92 10.69
N LEU A 17 -3.24 9.32 11.77
CA LEU A 17 -3.37 9.98 13.07
C LEU A 17 -2.09 9.89 13.90
N GLY A 18 -1.14 9.03 13.53
CA GLY A 18 0.14 8.86 14.24
C GLY A 18 0.04 8.20 15.61
N PHE A 19 -1.13 7.71 16.00
CA PHE A 19 -1.33 6.94 17.24
C PHE A 19 -1.04 5.44 17.03
N PRO A 20 -0.79 4.65 18.09
CA PRO A 20 -0.64 3.21 17.96
C PRO A 20 -1.88 2.55 17.34
N SER A 21 -1.71 1.78 16.28
CA SER A 21 -2.80 1.09 15.56
C SER A 21 -3.05 -0.34 16.04
N ASP A 22 -2.40 -0.80 17.11
CA ASP A 22 -2.45 -2.20 17.55
C ASP A 22 -3.86 -2.70 17.87
N CYS A 23 -4.74 -1.83 18.36
CA CYS A 23 -6.12 -2.17 18.69
C CYS A 23 -7.02 -2.37 17.45
N ASP A 24 -6.67 -1.77 16.30
CA ASP A 24 -7.53 -1.68 15.11
C ASP A 24 -6.86 -2.27 13.85
N LYS A 25 -6.03 -3.30 14.02
CA LYS A 25 -5.37 -3.98 12.90
C LYS A 25 -6.36 -4.86 12.13
N ILE A 26 -6.49 -4.57 10.83
CA ILE A 26 -7.16 -5.43 9.85
C ILE A 26 -6.14 -6.26 9.05
N PRO A 27 -6.50 -7.47 8.57
CA PRO A 27 -5.59 -8.28 7.77
C PRO A 27 -5.27 -7.62 6.42
N PHE A 28 -4.09 -7.91 5.87
CA PHE A 28 -3.64 -7.34 4.59
C PHE A 28 -4.57 -7.74 3.43
N HIS A 29 -4.84 -9.04 3.31
CA HIS A 29 -5.83 -9.56 2.38
C HIS A 29 -7.19 -9.70 3.08
N PRO A 30 -8.31 -9.29 2.45
CA PRO A 30 -8.45 -8.78 1.08
C PRO A 30 -8.26 -7.25 0.95
N TYR A 31 -8.25 -6.52 2.06
CA TYR A 31 -8.43 -5.07 2.09
C TYR A 31 -7.36 -4.27 1.35
N TYR A 32 -6.10 -4.43 1.73
CA TYR A 32 -4.99 -3.69 1.13
C TYR A 32 -4.65 -4.26 -0.25
N THR A 33 -4.81 -5.57 -0.47
CA THR A 33 -4.59 -6.19 -1.78
C THR A 33 -5.49 -5.58 -2.87
N ILE A 34 -6.79 -5.41 -2.61
CA ILE A 34 -7.70 -4.81 -3.58
C ILE A 34 -7.37 -3.33 -3.81
N LYS A 35 -7.05 -2.60 -2.73
CA LYS A 35 -6.65 -1.18 -2.81
C LYS A 35 -5.41 -0.98 -3.68
N ASP A 36 -4.42 -1.86 -3.53
CA ASP A 36 -3.16 -1.79 -4.29
C ASP A 36 -3.38 -2.13 -5.76
N ILE A 37 -4.23 -3.12 -6.08
CA ILE A 37 -4.61 -3.45 -7.47
C ILE A 37 -5.30 -2.25 -8.13
N LEU A 38 -6.26 -1.60 -7.44
CA LEU A 38 -6.91 -0.40 -7.95
C LEU A 38 -5.89 0.72 -8.25
N GLY A 39 -4.97 0.97 -7.32
CA GLY A 39 -3.89 1.95 -7.51
C GLY A 39 -2.98 1.62 -8.70
N LEU A 40 -2.63 0.35 -8.88
CA LEU A 40 -1.83 -0.13 -10.01
C LEU A 40 -2.57 0.07 -11.34
N VAL A 41 -3.87 -0.24 -11.41
CA VAL A 41 -4.69 -0.02 -12.61
C VAL A 41 -4.73 1.46 -12.97
N LEU A 42 -4.91 2.35 -11.98
CA LEU A 42 -4.91 3.80 -12.22
C LEU A 42 -3.57 4.30 -12.76
N ILE A 43 -2.45 3.92 -12.14
CA ILE A 43 -1.12 4.34 -12.60
C ILE A 43 -0.82 3.80 -14.00
N LEU A 44 -1.15 2.53 -14.27
CA LEU A 44 -1.00 1.96 -15.61
C LEU A 44 -1.89 2.66 -16.64
N SER A 45 -3.12 3.02 -16.29
CA SER A 45 -4.00 3.76 -17.20
C SER A 45 -3.42 5.13 -17.58
N LEU A 46 -2.82 5.82 -16.61
CA LEU A 46 -2.15 7.10 -16.85
C LEU A 46 -0.89 6.92 -17.70
N LEU A 47 -0.09 5.89 -17.42
CA LEU A 47 1.09 5.56 -18.22
C LEU A 47 0.72 5.24 -19.68
N VAL A 48 -0.34 4.44 -19.90
CA VAL A 48 -0.85 4.13 -21.23
C VAL A 48 -1.36 5.40 -21.93
N SER A 49 -2.07 6.27 -21.22
CA SER A 49 -2.53 7.55 -21.78
C SER A 49 -1.38 8.44 -22.25
N LEU A 50 -0.27 8.45 -21.50
CA LEU A 50 0.95 9.19 -21.87
C LEU A 50 1.68 8.54 -23.06
N ALA A 51 1.69 7.20 -23.14
CA ALA A 51 2.38 6.47 -24.19
C ALA A 51 1.64 6.50 -25.55
N LEU A 52 0.31 6.71 -25.53
CA LEU A 52 -0.54 6.75 -26.73
C LEU A 52 -0.81 8.18 -27.25
N PHE A 53 -0.39 9.21 -26.52
CA PHE A 53 -0.39 10.61 -26.96
C PHE A 53 0.98 10.98 -27.52
#